data_AF-A0A1A8QL32-F1
#
_entry.id   AF-A0A1A8QL32-F1
#
_cell.length_a   1.000
_cell.length_b   1.000
_cell.length_c   1.000
_cell.angle_alpha   90.00
_cell.angle_beta   90.00
_cell.angle_gamma   90.00
#
_symmetry.space_group_name_H-M   'P 1'
#
loop_
_entity.id
_entity.type
_entity.pdbx_description
1 polymer ?
#
loop_
_entity_poly.entity_id
_entity_poly.type
_entity_poly.pdbx_seq_one_letter_code
_entity_poly.pdbx_strand_id
1 'polypeptide(L)'
;MVAGIETRFFEGPPHQKSPRYSLTDFDSGLFRYVYFNVRENCHALYYKQYTHAVCISRTVGEILAVSLAQGGPAPTFFSQWAYSYLCNGQINPTQLDKNTVADSQLRLLIDQVESSTEQSLQGLTDEILNCGFTGAISVQNKEPIVRAITLHAVLRLQPILEQLKEGLQLYGLHLLIKQYPEICQPLFVLGGDVK
;
A
#
# COMPACT_ATOMS: atom_id res chain seq x y z
N MET A 1 -15.35 12.09 -1.77
CA MET A 1 -14.03 11.70 -1.25
C MET A 1 -13.26 12.98 -1.03
N VAL A 2 -12.63 13.12 0.14
CA VAL A 2 -11.85 14.32 0.46
C VAL A 2 -10.79 14.51 -0.62
N ALA A 3 -10.82 15.66 -1.30
CA ALA A 3 -9.92 15.95 -2.40
C ALA A 3 -8.46 15.80 -1.95
N GLY A 4 -7.68 15.00 -2.68
CA GLY A 4 -6.25 14.81 -2.44
C GLY A 4 -5.86 13.67 -1.48
N ILE A 5 -6.80 12.86 -0.97
CA ILE A 5 -6.43 11.63 -0.22
C ILE A 5 -5.62 10.68 -1.10
N GLU A 6 -6.09 10.46 -2.33
CA GLU A 6 -5.47 9.56 -3.30
C GLU A 6 -4.02 9.97 -3.63
N THR A 7 -3.76 11.26 -3.84
CA THR A 7 -2.43 11.76 -4.23
C THR A 7 -1.47 11.88 -3.06
N ARG A 8 -1.98 11.98 -1.83
CA ARG A 8 -1.17 12.09 -0.61
C ARG A 8 -0.75 10.73 -0.06
N PHE A 9 -1.68 9.78 0.01
CA PHE A 9 -1.46 8.52 0.73
C PHE A 9 -1.24 7.31 -0.18
N PHE A 10 -1.39 7.47 -1.50
CA PHE A 10 -1.24 6.37 -2.45
C PHE A 10 -0.28 6.75 -3.58
N GLU A 11 0.46 5.77 -4.07
CA GLU A 11 1.41 5.88 -5.18
C GLU A 11 1.13 4.81 -6.23
N GLY A 12 1.72 4.98 -7.42
CA GLY A 12 1.47 4.14 -8.58
C GLY A 12 0.67 4.88 -9.67
N PRO A 13 0.59 4.27 -10.86
CA PRO A 13 -0.13 4.85 -12.00
C PRO A 13 -1.64 4.94 -11.70
N PRO A 14 -2.39 5.77 -12.46
CA PRO A 14 -3.84 5.72 -12.43
C PRO A 14 -4.31 4.26 -12.58
N HIS A 15 -5.29 3.85 -11.78
CA HIS A 15 -5.87 2.50 -11.78
C HIS A 15 -5.05 1.35 -11.16
N GLN A 16 -3.84 1.58 -10.63
CA GLN A 16 -3.08 0.56 -9.89
C GLN A 16 -2.33 1.16 -8.70
N LYS A 17 -3.03 1.88 -7.83
CA LYS A 17 -2.38 2.54 -6.70
C LYS A 17 -2.25 1.62 -5.50
N SER A 18 -1.11 1.73 -4.82
CA SER A 18 -0.86 1.09 -3.53
C SER A 18 -0.62 2.16 -2.47
N PRO A 19 -0.87 1.88 -1.19
CA PRO A 19 -0.55 2.82 -0.11
C PRO A 19 0.94 3.19 -0.13
N ARG A 20 1.25 4.45 0.18
CA ARG A 20 2.64 4.91 0.38
C ARG A 20 3.17 4.45 1.73
N TYR A 21 4.49 4.31 1.82
CA TYR A 21 5.14 4.08 3.09
C TYR A 21 5.01 5.30 3.99
N SER A 22 4.65 5.03 5.23
CA SER A 22 4.53 6.05 6.26
C SER A 22 5.88 6.69 6.64
N LEU A 23 7.00 6.02 6.34
CA LEU A 23 8.37 6.58 6.46
C LEU A 23 8.65 7.65 5.39
N THR A 24 8.11 7.49 4.18
CA THR A 24 8.26 8.49 3.11
C THR A 24 7.54 9.79 3.47
N ASP A 25 6.39 9.71 4.17
CA ASP A 25 5.67 10.87 4.70
C ASP A 25 6.40 11.54 5.87
N PHE A 26 7.17 10.76 6.64
CA PHE A 26 8.09 11.27 7.66
C PHE A 26 9.24 12.06 7.04
N ASP A 27 9.91 11.48 6.05
CA ASP A 27 11.00 12.13 5.35
C ASP A 27 10.52 13.39 4.59
N SER A 28 9.26 13.39 4.15
CA SER A 28 8.63 14.52 3.44
C SER A 28 8.07 15.61 4.37
N GLY A 29 8.13 15.42 5.70
CA GLY A 29 7.59 16.38 6.67
C GLY A 29 6.08 16.62 6.58
N LEU A 30 5.32 15.67 5.99
CA LEU A 30 3.89 15.83 5.67
C LEU A 30 2.95 15.56 6.85
N PHE A 31 3.47 15.36 8.06
CA PHE A 31 2.67 15.16 9.28
C PHE A 31 1.89 16.43 9.67
N ARG A 32 0.73 16.63 9.04
CA ARG A 32 -0.34 17.49 9.57
C ARG A 32 -1.48 16.61 10.06
N TYR A 33 -1.69 16.63 11.37
CA TYR A 33 -2.80 15.96 12.04
C TYR A 33 -4.13 16.41 11.45
N VAL A 34 -4.94 15.48 10.94
CA VAL A 34 -6.35 15.72 10.63
C VAL A 34 -7.15 15.28 11.84
N TYR A 35 -7.49 16.21 12.73
CA TYR A 35 -8.43 15.96 13.81
C TYR A 35 -9.86 16.14 13.28
N PHE A 36 -10.66 15.07 13.28
CA PHE A 36 -12.12 15.20 13.23
C PHE A 36 -12.62 15.38 14.65
N ASN A 37 -13.04 16.61 14.98
CA ASN A 37 -13.59 16.92 16.29
C ASN A 37 -15.13 16.79 16.21
N VAL A 38 -15.68 15.72 16.79
CA VAL A 38 -17.10 15.62 17.09
C VAL A 38 -17.26 15.70 18.61
N ARG A 39 -17.46 16.93 19.08
CA ARG A 39 -17.87 17.36 20.43
C ARG A 39 -16.86 17.20 21.57
N GLU A 40 -16.31 18.36 21.93
CA GLU A 40 -15.95 18.89 23.26
C GLU A 40 -15.11 18.03 24.21
N ASN A 41 -13.93 18.59 24.53
CA ASN A 41 -13.07 18.35 25.69
C ASN A 41 -12.39 16.97 25.79
N CYS A 42 -11.18 16.85 25.24
CA CYS A 42 -10.20 15.87 25.73
C CYS A 42 -8.75 16.40 25.57
N HIS A 43 -8.01 16.32 26.67
CA HIS A 43 -6.61 16.69 26.82
C HIS A 43 -5.71 15.96 25.81
N ALA A 44 -4.77 16.71 25.24
CA ALA A 44 -3.73 16.22 24.34
C ALA A 44 -2.77 15.27 25.07
N LEU A 45 -2.64 14.04 24.57
CA LEU A 45 -1.57 13.12 24.96
C LEU A 45 -0.58 12.97 23.79
N TYR A 46 0.64 13.46 24.03
CA TYR A 46 1.80 13.34 23.16
C TYR A 46 2.38 11.91 23.21
N TYR A 47 2.46 11.18 22.09
CA TYR A 47 3.27 9.94 22.03
C TYR A 47 3.88 9.64 20.63
N LYS A 48 5.22 9.77 20.60
CA LYS A 48 6.27 9.05 19.83
C LYS A 48 6.13 8.87 18.30
N GLN A 49 7.26 9.16 17.65
CA GLN A 49 7.57 9.34 16.22
C GLN A 49 7.24 8.17 15.26
N TYR A 50 6.99 6.95 15.75
CA TYR A 50 6.59 5.79 14.93
C TYR A 50 5.09 5.48 14.98
N THR A 51 4.41 5.80 16.08
CA THR A 51 2.96 5.62 16.25
C THR A 51 2.15 6.57 15.37
N HIS A 52 2.70 7.75 15.02
CA HIS A 52 2.01 8.75 14.21
C HIS A 52 1.78 8.33 12.75
N ALA A 53 2.71 7.57 12.18
CA ALA A 53 2.65 7.10 10.79
C ALA A 53 1.59 5.99 10.62
N VAL A 54 1.45 5.14 11.66
CA VAL A 54 0.52 4.01 11.75
C VAL A 54 -0.94 4.49 11.91
N CYS A 55 -1.18 5.54 12.70
CA CYS A 55 -2.52 6.08 12.90
C CYS A 55 -3.13 6.70 11.63
N ILE A 56 -2.30 7.23 10.72
CA ILE A 56 -2.79 7.92 9.51
C ILE A 56 -3.56 6.96 8.60
N SER A 57 -3.04 5.76 8.37
CA SER A 57 -3.68 4.77 7.49
C SER A 57 -5.01 4.30 8.05
N ARG A 58 -5.12 4.21 9.39
CA ARG A 58 -6.39 3.96 10.07
C ARG A 58 -7.39 5.08 9.82
N THR A 59 -6.99 6.34 9.99
CA THR A 59 -7.84 7.49 9.69
C THR A 59 -8.28 7.52 8.22
N VAL A 60 -7.39 7.17 7.29
CA VAL A 60 -7.77 7.03 5.87
C VAL A 60 -8.86 5.98 5.71
N GLY A 61 -8.74 4.83 6.38
CA GLY A 61 -9.76 3.78 6.38
C GLY A 61 -11.11 4.26 6.92
N GLU A 62 -11.09 5.01 8.02
CA GLU A 62 -12.28 5.64 8.61
C GLU A 62 -12.93 6.63 7.64
N ILE A 63 -12.15 7.48 6.96
CA ILE A 63 -12.67 8.42 5.96
C ILE A 63 -13.30 7.69 4.77
N LEU A 64 -12.69 6.59 4.30
CA LEU A 64 -13.27 5.76 3.24
C LEU A 64 -14.59 5.15 3.69
N ALA A 65 -14.66 4.65 4.93
CA ALA A 65 -15.86 4.09 5.52
C ALA A 65 -16.99 5.14 5.65
N VAL A 66 -16.67 6.34 6.15
CA VAL A 66 -17.62 7.46 6.22
C VAL A 66 -18.11 7.85 4.84
N SER A 67 -17.21 7.98 3.86
CA SER A 67 -17.56 8.34 2.48
C SER A 67 -18.57 7.35 1.91
N LEU A 68 -18.33 6.05 2.03
CA LEU A 68 -19.24 5.01 1.53
C LEU A 68 -20.56 4.96 2.31
N ALA A 69 -20.52 5.05 3.63
CA ALA A 69 -21.73 5.03 4.48
C ALA A 69 -22.67 6.22 4.20
N GLN A 70 -22.11 7.36 3.79
CA GLN A 70 -22.86 8.57 3.46
C GLN A 70 -23.26 8.67 1.97
N GLY A 71 -22.99 7.64 1.16
CA GLY A 71 -23.24 7.69 -0.28
C GLY A 71 -22.30 8.62 -1.05
N GLY A 72 -21.17 8.99 -0.46
CA GLY A 72 -20.08 9.68 -1.14
C GLY A 72 -19.36 8.78 -2.14
N PRO A 73 -18.45 9.33 -2.97
CA PRO A 73 -17.80 8.56 -4.02
C PRO A 73 -16.84 7.53 -3.41
N ALA A 74 -16.79 6.37 -4.07
CA ALA A 74 -15.97 5.25 -3.68
C ALA A 74 -14.48 5.50 -4.01
N PRO A 75 -13.53 4.87 -3.29
CA PRO A 75 -12.11 5.03 -3.53
C PRO A 75 -11.72 4.73 -4.99
N THR A 76 -12.08 3.56 -5.52
CA THR A 76 -11.80 3.17 -6.91
C THR A 76 -10.36 3.51 -7.35
N PHE A 77 -9.34 3.09 -6.60
CA PHE A 77 -7.93 3.26 -6.99
C PHE A 77 -6.98 2.21 -6.43
N PHE A 78 -7.46 1.30 -5.56
CA PHE A 78 -6.64 0.24 -4.98
C PHE A 78 -6.19 -0.75 -6.04
N SER A 79 -4.97 -1.26 -5.88
CA SER A 79 -4.50 -2.43 -6.59
C SER A 79 -5.27 -3.69 -6.16
N GLN A 80 -5.36 -4.66 -7.10
CA GLN A 80 -6.11 -5.91 -6.86
C GLN A 80 -5.57 -6.70 -5.66
N TRP A 81 -4.24 -6.73 -5.49
CA TRP A 81 -3.62 -7.45 -4.38
C TRP A 81 -3.90 -6.79 -3.04
N ALA A 82 -3.90 -5.45 -2.97
CA ALA A 82 -4.22 -4.71 -1.75
C ALA A 82 -5.68 -4.93 -1.34
N TYR A 83 -6.60 -4.91 -2.30
CA TYR A 83 -8.00 -5.25 -2.04
C TYR A 83 -8.18 -6.70 -1.56
N SER A 84 -7.48 -7.64 -2.20
CA SER A 84 -7.50 -9.05 -1.78
C SER A 84 -7.03 -9.21 -0.32
N TYR A 85 -5.96 -8.52 0.06
CA TYR A 85 -5.48 -8.48 1.44
C TYR A 85 -6.51 -7.88 2.41
N LEU A 86 -7.23 -6.82 2.03
CA LEU A 86 -8.30 -6.25 2.87
C LEU A 86 -9.45 -7.23 3.12
N CYS A 87 -9.70 -8.17 2.19
CA CYS A 87 -10.74 -9.19 2.32
C CYS A 87 -10.31 -10.35 3.24
N ASN A 88 -9.10 -10.89 3.03
CA ASN A 88 -8.67 -12.16 3.63
C ASN A 88 -7.53 -12.04 4.66
N GLY A 89 -6.84 -10.90 4.73
CA GLY A 89 -5.69 -10.65 5.61
C GLY A 89 -4.43 -11.43 5.24
N GLN A 90 -4.34 -11.99 4.04
CA GLN A 90 -3.24 -12.85 3.60
C GLN A 90 -2.62 -12.32 2.30
N ILE A 91 -1.28 -12.34 2.24
CA ILE A 91 -0.51 -12.03 1.04
C ILE A 91 -0.18 -13.36 0.38
N ASN A 92 -0.59 -13.56 -0.88
CA ASN A 92 -0.26 -14.75 -1.67
C ASN A 92 1.03 -14.50 -2.46
N PRO A 93 2.20 -15.04 -2.06
CA PRO A 93 3.49 -14.73 -2.67
C PRO A 93 3.63 -15.24 -4.12
N THR A 94 2.73 -16.11 -4.55
CA THR A 94 2.70 -16.71 -5.89
C THR A 94 1.93 -15.88 -6.91
N GLN A 95 1.10 -14.93 -6.44
CA GLN A 95 0.28 -14.06 -7.30
C GLN A 95 0.89 -12.67 -7.47
N LEU A 96 2.03 -12.40 -6.83
CA LEU A 96 2.72 -11.11 -6.91
C LEU A 96 3.61 -11.09 -8.15
N ASP A 97 3.48 -10.02 -8.93
CA ASP A 97 4.28 -9.76 -10.11
C ASP A 97 5.00 -8.40 -9.99
N LYS A 98 5.87 -8.08 -10.95
CA LYS A 98 6.52 -6.77 -10.99
C LYS A 98 5.54 -5.60 -11.12
N ASN A 99 4.34 -5.83 -11.67
CA ASN A 99 3.34 -4.77 -11.84
C ASN A 99 2.67 -4.38 -10.52
N THR A 100 2.63 -5.30 -9.55
CA THR A 100 2.11 -5.01 -8.20
C THR A 100 2.95 -4.03 -7.39
N VAL A 101 4.22 -3.80 -7.77
CA VAL A 101 5.10 -2.83 -7.12
C VAL A 101 4.75 -1.41 -7.57
N ALA A 102 4.21 -0.61 -6.64
CA ALA A 102 3.86 0.79 -6.89
C ALA A 102 5.02 1.76 -6.67
N ASP A 103 5.99 1.39 -5.83
CA ASP A 103 7.20 2.18 -5.55
C ASP A 103 8.04 2.31 -6.82
N SER A 104 8.24 3.54 -7.28
CA SER A 104 8.97 3.81 -8.52
C SER A 104 10.45 3.44 -8.43
N GLN A 105 11.09 3.59 -7.27
CA GLN A 105 12.50 3.24 -7.10
C GLN A 105 12.69 1.72 -7.16
N LEU A 106 11.84 0.97 -6.45
CA LEU A 106 11.89 -0.49 -6.48
C LEU A 106 11.50 -1.04 -7.85
N ARG A 107 10.60 -0.38 -8.58
CA ARG A 107 10.26 -0.75 -9.96
C ARG A 107 11.43 -0.51 -10.91
N LEU A 108 12.12 0.63 -10.77
CA LEU A 108 13.35 0.90 -11.53
C LEU A 108 14.44 -0.12 -11.22
N LEU A 109 14.59 -0.52 -9.95
CA LEU A 109 15.54 -1.57 -9.56
C LEU A 109 15.19 -2.91 -10.21
N ILE A 110 13.91 -3.29 -10.25
CA ILE A 110 13.45 -4.50 -10.96
C ILE A 110 13.80 -4.43 -12.44
N ASP A 111 13.49 -3.31 -13.11
CA ASP A 111 13.79 -3.13 -14.54
C ASP A 111 15.30 -3.17 -14.83
N GLN A 112 16.10 -2.59 -13.94
CA GLN A 112 17.57 -2.64 -14.01
C GLN A 112 18.08 -4.07 -13.82
N VAL A 113 17.56 -4.83 -12.85
CA VAL A 113 17.95 -6.24 -12.62
C VAL A 113 17.58 -7.11 -13.83
N GLU A 114 16.41 -6.91 -14.43
CA GLU A 114 15.99 -7.64 -15.63
C GLU A 114 16.93 -7.36 -16.82
N SER A 115 17.27 -6.09 -17.06
CA SER A 115 18.12 -5.65 -18.18
C SER A 115 19.64 -5.79 -17.96
N SER A 116 20.06 -6.13 -16.73
CA SER A 116 21.49 -6.17 -16.34
C SER A 116 22.34 -7.24 -17.04
N THR A 117 23.61 -6.91 -17.28
CA THR A 117 24.71 -7.86 -17.55
C THR A 117 25.51 -8.12 -16.27
N GLU A 118 26.48 -9.05 -16.26
CA GLU A 118 27.22 -9.43 -15.04
C GLU A 118 27.92 -8.24 -14.35
N GLN A 119 28.44 -7.29 -15.14
CA GLN A 119 29.15 -6.12 -14.62
C GLN A 119 28.22 -5.08 -13.99
N SER A 120 27.04 -4.84 -14.57
CA SER A 120 26.06 -3.90 -13.99
C SER A 120 25.39 -4.46 -12.73
N LEU A 121 25.25 -5.79 -12.63
CA LEU A 121 24.67 -6.46 -11.46
C LEU A 121 25.52 -6.29 -10.19
N GLN A 122 26.85 -6.20 -10.32
CA GLN A 122 27.70 -5.92 -9.16
C GLN A 122 27.43 -4.53 -8.57
N GLY A 123 27.10 -3.54 -9.40
CA GLY A 123 26.73 -2.20 -8.94
C GLY A 123 25.40 -2.15 -8.18
N LEU A 124 24.49 -3.09 -8.44
CA LEU A 124 23.17 -3.17 -7.79
C LEU A 124 23.16 -4.06 -6.54
N THR A 125 24.32 -4.64 -6.18
CA THR A 125 24.40 -5.65 -5.11
C THR A 125 23.90 -5.13 -3.77
N ASP A 126 24.33 -3.94 -3.37
CA ASP A 126 23.91 -3.35 -2.09
C ASP A 126 22.39 -3.10 -2.06
N GLU A 127 21.79 -2.64 -3.16
CA GLU A 127 20.34 -2.39 -3.27
C GLU A 127 19.54 -3.69 -3.21
N ILE A 128 20.02 -4.75 -3.87
CA ILE A 128 19.43 -6.10 -3.83
C ILE A 128 19.52 -6.70 -2.42
N LEU A 129 20.68 -6.57 -1.75
CA LEU A 129 20.88 -7.04 -0.39
C LEU A 129 20.01 -6.25 0.61
N ASN A 130 19.85 -4.94 0.42
CA ASN A 130 18.95 -4.10 1.22
C ASN A 130 17.48 -4.51 1.09
N CYS A 131 17.09 -5.11 -0.04
CA CYS A 131 15.77 -5.72 -0.21
C CYS A 131 15.61 -7.06 0.55
N GLY A 132 16.68 -7.58 1.16
CA GLY A 132 16.67 -8.83 1.93
C GLY A 132 16.95 -10.08 1.09
N PHE A 133 17.49 -9.93 -0.12
CA PHE A 133 17.95 -11.08 -0.90
C PHE A 133 19.23 -11.66 -0.29
N THR A 134 19.26 -12.98 -0.06
CA THR A 134 20.40 -13.68 0.58
C THR A 134 21.02 -14.76 -0.31
N GLY A 135 20.53 -14.92 -1.54
CA GLY A 135 21.04 -15.88 -2.50
C GLY A 135 22.28 -15.41 -3.25
N ALA A 136 22.84 -16.30 -4.07
CA ALA A 136 23.93 -15.93 -4.98
C ALA A 136 23.43 -14.96 -6.06
N ILE A 137 23.94 -13.73 -6.04
CA ILE A 137 23.62 -12.69 -7.02
C ILE A 137 24.36 -13.03 -8.31
N SER A 138 23.61 -13.52 -9.30
CA SER A 138 24.14 -13.86 -10.63
C SER A 138 23.07 -13.64 -11.69
N VAL A 139 23.50 -13.42 -12.94
CA VAL A 139 22.60 -13.24 -14.10
C VAL A 139 21.68 -14.44 -14.33
N GLN A 140 22.10 -15.63 -13.89
CA GLN A 140 21.32 -16.87 -14.00
C GLN A 140 20.15 -16.92 -13.01
N ASN A 141 20.23 -16.16 -11.91
CA ASN A 141 19.25 -16.16 -10.81
C ASN A 141 18.46 -14.85 -10.74
N LYS A 142 18.14 -14.23 -11.88
CA LYS A 142 17.39 -12.97 -11.93
C LYS A 142 15.98 -13.08 -11.36
N GLU A 143 15.29 -14.18 -11.64
CA GLU A 143 13.91 -14.39 -11.19
C GLU A 143 13.77 -14.42 -9.65
N PRO A 144 14.62 -15.15 -8.89
CA PRO A 144 14.68 -15.05 -7.44
C PRO A 144 14.96 -13.64 -6.90
N ILE A 145 15.82 -12.87 -7.58
CA ILE A 145 16.16 -11.49 -7.18
C ILE A 145 14.95 -10.58 -7.35
N VAL A 146 14.32 -10.59 -8.53
CA VAL A 146 13.11 -9.82 -8.82
C VAL A 146 12.01 -10.19 -7.81
N ARG A 147 11.81 -11.48 -7.56
CA ARG A 147 10.83 -11.95 -6.58
C ARG A 147 11.11 -11.44 -5.17
N ALA A 148 12.37 -11.41 -4.74
CA ALA A 148 12.75 -10.87 -3.44
C ALA A 148 12.47 -9.36 -3.34
N ILE A 149 12.78 -8.60 -4.39
CA ILE A 149 12.47 -7.16 -4.44
C ILE A 149 10.95 -6.92 -4.42
N THR A 150 10.17 -7.68 -5.19
CA THR A 150 8.71 -7.61 -5.18
C THR A 150 8.14 -7.93 -3.80
N LEU A 151 8.62 -9.00 -3.15
CA LEU A 151 8.19 -9.36 -1.80
C LEU A 151 8.57 -8.30 -0.77
N HIS A 152 9.78 -7.73 -0.87
CA HIS A 152 10.21 -6.63 -0.02
C HIS A 152 9.26 -5.44 -0.12
N ALA A 153 8.87 -5.05 -1.33
CA ALA A 153 7.92 -3.96 -1.56
C ALA A 153 6.56 -4.26 -0.91
N VAL A 154 6.01 -5.45 -1.17
CA VAL A 154 4.65 -5.79 -0.74
C VAL A 154 4.55 -6.03 0.78
N LEU A 155 5.51 -6.74 1.38
CA LEU A 155 5.49 -7.05 2.82
C LEU A 155 5.62 -5.80 3.69
N ARG A 156 6.34 -4.77 3.23
CA ARG A 156 6.42 -3.49 3.93
C ARG A 156 5.10 -2.72 4.00
N LEU A 157 4.16 -3.02 3.09
CA LEU A 157 2.81 -2.43 3.07
C LEU A 157 1.82 -3.15 3.98
N GLN A 158 2.15 -4.37 4.45
CA GLN A 158 1.30 -5.15 5.35
C GLN A 158 0.83 -4.38 6.60
N PRO A 159 1.71 -3.73 7.40
CA PRO A 159 1.26 -2.98 8.58
C PRO A 159 0.34 -1.80 8.23
N ILE A 160 0.54 -1.16 7.06
CA ILE A 160 -0.30 -0.05 6.59
C ILE A 160 -1.69 -0.54 6.22
N LEU A 161 -1.77 -1.67 5.51
CA LEU A 161 -3.03 -2.30 5.15
C LEU A 161 -3.78 -2.83 6.38
N GLU A 162 -3.05 -3.31 7.39
CA GLU A 162 -3.67 -3.74 8.65
C GLU A 162 -4.36 -2.57 9.38
N GLN A 163 -3.72 -1.41 9.44
CA GLN A 163 -4.33 -0.20 10.00
C GLN A 163 -5.49 0.31 9.17
N LEU A 164 -5.36 0.31 7.85
CA LEU A 164 -6.46 0.65 6.95
C LEU A 164 -7.67 -0.25 7.21
N LYS A 165 -7.44 -1.55 7.39
CA LYS A 165 -8.47 -2.54 7.74
C LYS A 165 -9.14 -2.24 9.07
N GLU A 166 -8.39 -1.84 10.10
CA GLU A 166 -8.96 -1.35 11.37
C GLU A 166 -9.89 -0.16 11.14
N GLY A 167 -9.46 0.83 10.34
CA GLY A 167 -10.29 2.00 10.04
C GLY A 167 -11.57 1.67 9.27
N LEU A 168 -11.50 0.72 8.34
CA LEU A 168 -12.64 0.19 7.60
C LEU A 168 -13.63 -0.57 8.49
N GLN A 169 -13.31 -0.90 9.76
CA GLN A 169 -14.30 -1.48 10.67
C GLN A 169 -15.40 -0.48 11.03
N LEU A 170 -15.16 0.83 10.84
CA LEU A 170 -16.17 1.85 11.04
C LEU A 170 -17.40 1.58 10.14
N TYR A 171 -18.60 1.70 10.71
CA TYR A 171 -19.88 1.31 10.08
C TYR A 171 -19.96 -0.16 9.62
N GLY A 172 -19.06 -1.03 10.08
CA GLY A 172 -19.04 -2.45 9.70
C GLY A 172 -18.57 -2.72 8.27
N LEU A 173 -17.95 -1.74 7.59
CA LEU A 173 -17.57 -1.87 6.18
C LEU A 173 -16.57 -3.03 5.95
N HIS A 174 -15.62 -3.26 6.86
CA HIS A 174 -14.71 -4.40 6.75
C HIS A 174 -15.46 -5.75 6.76
N LEU A 175 -16.53 -5.89 7.54
CA LEU A 175 -17.36 -7.09 7.56
C LEU A 175 -18.04 -7.30 6.20
N LEU A 176 -18.57 -6.22 5.60
CA LEU A 176 -19.19 -6.26 4.27
C LEU A 176 -18.20 -6.66 3.19
N ILE A 177 -17.01 -6.08 3.19
CA ILE A 177 -15.94 -6.41 2.24
C ILE A 177 -15.55 -7.89 2.34
N LYS A 178 -15.47 -8.42 3.56
CA LYS A 178 -15.16 -9.83 3.80
C LYS A 178 -16.29 -10.76 3.38
N GLN A 179 -17.55 -10.36 3.60
CA GLN A 179 -18.72 -11.17 3.30
C GLN A 179 -19.09 -11.17 1.81
N TYR A 180 -18.87 -10.04 1.13
CA TYR A 180 -19.24 -9.83 -0.27
C TYR A 180 -18.09 -9.21 -1.08
N PRO A 181 -16.94 -9.91 -1.20
CA PRO A 181 -15.75 -9.36 -1.87
C PRO A 181 -16.02 -8.97 -3.31
N GLU A 182 -16.73 -9.79 -4.09
CA GLU A 182 -17.03 -9.49 -5.50
C GLU A 182 -17.92 -8.24 -5.67
N ILE A 183 -18.87 -8.02 -4.74
CA ILE A 183 -19.78 -6.86 -4.78
C ILE A 183 -19.04 -5.59 -4.36
N CYS A 184 -18.15 -5.70 -3.37
CA CYS A 184 -17.39 -4.57 -2.87
C CYS A 184 -16.18 -4.22 -3.75
N GLN A 185 -15.66 -5.15 -4.55
CA GLN A 185 -14.45 -4.95 -5.36
C GLN A 185 -14.51 -3.68 -6.23
N PRO A 186 -15.58 -3.39 -6.99
CA PRO A 186 -15.65 -2.20 -7.83
C PRO A 186 -15.63 -0.86 -7.05
N LEU A 187 -15.90 -0.89 -5.73
CA LEU A 187 -15.81 0.29 -4.88
C LEU A 187 -14.35 0.64 -4.55
N PHE A 188 -13.45 -0.34 -4.56
CA PHE A 188 -12.05 -0.16 -4.16
C PHE A 188 -11.10 -0.22 -5.33
N VAL A 189 -11.29 -1.20 -6.20
CA VAL A 189 -10.49 -1.43 -7.40
C VAL A 189 -11.28 -0.88 -8.57
N LEU A 190 -10.61 -0.14 -9.46
CA LEU A 190 -11.24 0.22 -10.73
C LEU A 190 -11.45 -1.06 -11.53
N GLY A 191 -12.71 -1.39 -11.82
CA GLY A 191 -13.02 -2.39 -12.83
C GLY A 191 -12.38 -1.95 -14.13
N GLY A 192 -11.57 -2.83 -14.74
CA GLY A 192 -11.18 -2.63 -16.13
C GLY A 192 -12.45 -2.48 -16.95
N ASP A 193 -12.49 -1.48 -17.83
CA ASP A 193 -13.64 -1.20 -18.69
C ASP A 193 -14.24 -2.53 -19.17
N VAL A 194 -15.50 -2.76 -18.81
CA VAL A 194 -16.32 -3.74 -19.52
C VAL A 194 -16.36 -3.24 -20.96
N LYS A 195 -15.50 -3.80 -21.79
CA LYS A 195 -15.57 -3.66 -23.25
C LYS A 195 -16.89 -4.24 -23.74
#